data_AF-W2SIK8-F1
#
_entry.id   AF-W2SIK8-F1
#
_cell.length_a   1.000
_cell.length_b   1.000
_cell.length_c   1.000
_cell.angle_alpha   90.00
_cell.angle_beta   90.00
_cell.angle_gamma   90.00
#
_symmetry.space_group_name_H-M   'P 1'
#
loop_
_entity.id
_entity.type
_entity.pdbx_description
1 polymer ?
#
loop_
_entity_poly.entity_id
_entity_poly.type
_entity_poly.pdbx_seq_one_letter_code
_entity_poly.pdbx_strand_id
1 'polypeptide(L)'
;MSADELQSVMLALTFQHQICDSPVSIPEPIYQADEWAKRGKDIWKAYTWILIRSGLSDRYNVILMKDRGKYVDYPVDFEAMTKRLAFWNTKLENRRVNA
;
A
#
# COMPACT_ATOMS: atom_id res chain seq x y z
N MET A 1 29.02 10.00 9.06
CA MET A 1 28.30 11.14 8.47
C MET A 1 28.42 12.32 9.42
N SER A 2 28.98 13.42 8.95
CA SER A 2 28.89 14.69 9.67
C SER A 2 27.46 15.26 9.57
N ALA A 3 27.14 16.26 10.39
CA ALA A 3 25.86 16.95 10.32
C ALA A 3 25.65 17.62 8.95
N ASP A 4 26.70 18.20 8.37
CA ASP A 4 26.67 18.84 7.05
C ASP A 4 26.38 17.83 5.93
N GLU A 5 27.00 16.65 5.99
CA GLU A 5 26.74 15.56 5.06
C GLU A 5 25.28 15.07 5.17
N LEU A 6 24.73 14.94 6.38
CA LEU A 6 23.33 14.56 6.58
C LEU A 6 22.38 15.61 5.99
N GLN A 7 22.61 16.89 6.28
CA GLN A 7 21.75 17.98 5.80
C GLN A 7 21.77 18.10 4.27
N SER A 8 22.95 18.01 3.66
CA SER A 8 23.09 18.06 2.20
C SER A 8 22.37 16.90 1.51
N VAL A 9 22.48 15.68 2.05
CA VAL A 9 21.74 14.52 1.54
C VAL A 9 20.23 14.68 1.72
N MET A 10 19.77 15.12 2.89
CA MET A 10 18.34 15.33 3.15
C MET A 10 17.74 16.37 2.20
N LEU A 11 18.47 17.46 1.92
CA LEU A 11 18.06 18.46 0.96
C LEU A 11 18.04 17.90 -0.47
N ALA A 12 19.05 17.14 -0.89
CA ALA A 12 19.06 16.57 -2.24
C ALA A 12 17.86 15.64 -2.50
N LEU A 13 17.42 14.89 -1.49
CA LEU A 13 16.27 13.98 -1.60
C LEU A 13 14.92 14.70 -1.77
N THR A 14 14.82 16.01 -1.46
CA THR A 14 13.55 16.74 -1.67
C THR A 14 13.33 17.17 -3.12
N PHE A 15 14.34 17.05 -3.99
CA PHE A 15 14.25 17.39 -5.42
C PHE A 15 13.97 16.18 -6.31
N GLN A 16 13.76 14.99 -5.75
CA GLN A 16 13.56 13.76 -6.51
C GLN A 16 12.08 13.42 -6.77
N HIS A 17 11.16 14.33 -6.45
CA HIS A 17 9.75 14.09 -6.61
C HIS A 17 9.38 13.97 -8.10
N GLN A 18 8.76 12.85 -8.50
CA GLN A 18 8.51 12.54 -9.92
C GLN A 18 7.31 13.28 -10.54
N ILE A 19 6.52 13.98 -9.72
CA ILE A 19 5.23 14.56 -10.12
C ILE A 19 5.32 16.11 -10.20
N CYS A 20 6.36 16.72 -9.63
CA CYS A 20 6.51 18.16 -9.55
C CYS A 20 7.98 18.56 -9.75
N ASP A 21 8.22 19.63 -10.51
CA ASP A 21 9.55 20.16 -10.79
C ASP A 21 10.08 21.10 -9.68
N SER A 22 9.40 21.16 -8.53
CA SER A 22 9.77 21.97 -7.37
C SER A 22 10.12 21.08 -6.16
N PRO A 23 11.00 21.54 -5.25
CA PRO A 23 11.32 20.77 -4.06
C PRO A 23 10.09 20.56 -3.18
N VAL A 24 9.99 19.36 -2.62
CA VAL A 24 8.94 18.99 -1.66
C VAL A 24 9.37 19.23 -0.21
N SER A 25 8.42 19.25 0.72
CA SER A 25 8.67 19.57 2.14
C SER A 25 9.39 18.47 2.93
N ILE A 26 9.46 17.25 2.40
CA ILE A 26 10.09 16.08 3.02
C ILE A 26 10.86 15.28 1.97
N PRO A 27 11.91 14.53 2.35
CA PRO A 27 12.64 13.65 1.44
C PRO A 27 11.71 12.67 0.69
N GLU A 28 11.98 12.48 -0.60
CA GLU A 28 11.16 11.63 -1.48
C GLU A 28 10.88 10.22 -0.94
N PRO A 29 11.84 9.51 -0.30
CA PRO A 29 11.55 8.18 0.27
C PRO A 29 10.44 8.20 1.34
N ILE A 30 10.33 9.28 2.11
CA ILE A 30 9.30 9.44 3.14
C ILE A 30 7.95 9.72 2.48
N TYR A 31 7.94 10.58 1.45
CA TYR A 31 6.74 10.87 0.68
C TYR A 31 6.17 9.60 0.03
N GLN A 32 7.01 8.80 -0.63
CA GLN A 32 6.60 7.54 -1.27
C GLN A 32 6.08 6.52 -0.26
N ALA A 33 6.68 6.44 0.93
CA ALA A 33 6.19 5.57 1.99
C ALA A 33 4.77 5.95 2.44
N ASP A 34 4.46 7.25 2.56
CA ASP A 34 3.13 7.74 2.90
C ASP A 34 2.11 7.45 1.78
N GLU A 35 2.47 7.67 0.52
CA GLU A 35 1.61 7.34 -0.63
C GLU A 35 1.30 5.84 -0.73
N TRP A 36 2.28 4.97 -0.45
CA TRP A 36 2.05 3.52 -0.37
C TRP A 36 1.16 3.14 0.80
N ALA A 37 1.29 3.80 1.96
CA ALA A 37 0.42 3.58 3.11
C ALA A 37 -1.02 4.01 2.83
N LYS A 38 -1.24 5.18 2.19
CA LYS A 38 -2.56 5.64 1.74
C LYS A 38 -3.19 4.64 0.77
N ARG A 39 -2.45 4.18 -0.23
CA ARG A 39 -2.91 3.16 -1.17
C ARG A 39 -3.28 1.85 -0.48
N GLY A 40 -2.46 1.39 0.47
CA GLY A 40 -2.75 0.20 1.28
C GLY A 40 -4.04 0.34 2.09
N LYS A 41 -4.29 1.51 2.69
CA LYS A 41 -5.53 1.82 3.43
C LYS A 41 -6.76 1.76 2.53
N ASP A 42 -6.68 2.26 1.30
CA ASP A 42 -7.81 2.23 0.36
C ASP A 42 -8.11 0.82 -0.15
N ILE A 43 -7.07 0.01 -0.41
CA ILE A 43 -7.21 -1.42 -0.71
C ILE A 43 -7.90 -2.15 0.44
N TRP A 44 -7.50 -1.90 1.69
CA TRP A 44 -8.12 -2.50 2.87
C TRP A 44 -9.60 -2.10 3.02
N LYS A 45 -9.93 -0.83 2.80
CA LYS A 45 -11.31 -0.36 2.81
C LYS A 45 -12.15 -1.05 1.72
N ALA A 46 -11.63 -1.16 0.50
CA ALA A 46 -12.33 -1.84 -0.58
C ALA A 46 -12.55 -3.32 -0.25
N TYR A 47 -11.53 -3.99 0.29
CA TYR A 47 -11.63 -5.37 0.75
C TYR A 47 -12.74 -5.55 1.77
N THR A 48 -12.66 -4.80 2.88
CA THR A 48 -13.63 -4.90 3.99
C THR A 48 -15.03 -4.47 3.58
N TRP A 49 -15.18 -3.48 2.71
CA TRP A 49 -16.46 -3.07 2.14
C TRP A 49 -17.11 -4.20 1.33
N ILE A 50 -16.33 -4.92 0.50
CA ILE A 50 -16.83 -6.11 -0.20
C ILE A 50 -17.30 -7.15 0.83
N LEU A 51 -16.52 -7.42 1.88
CA LEU A 51 -16.92 -8.41 2.91
C LEU A 51 -18.27 -8.04 3.56
N ILE A 52 -18.44 -6.77 3.94
CA ILE A 52 -19.63 -6.28 4.65
C ILE A 52 -20.85 -6.25 3.73
N ARG A 53 -20.72 -5.81 2.46
CA ARG A 53 -21.86 -5.67 1.55
C ARG A 53 -22.30 -6.94 0.86
N SER A 54 -21.44 -7.96 0.77
CA SER A 54 -21.77 -9.16 0.00
C SER A 54 -22.94 -9.97 0.58
N GLY A 55 -23.35 -9.76 1.84
CA GLY A 55 -24.39 -10.57 2.51
C GLY A 55 -24.09 -12.08 2.57
N LEU A 56 -22.91 -12.48 2.05
CA LEU A 56 -22.40 -13.83 1.90
C LEU A 56 -21.32 -14.00 2.99
N SER A 57 -21.77 -14.03 4.25
CA SER A 57 -20.93 -14.24 5.43
C SER A 57 -19.98 -15.44 5.29
N ASP A 58 -20.37 -16.44 4.49
CA ASP A 58 -19.65 -17.72 4.43
C ASP A 58 -18.58 -17.77 3.33
N ARG A 59 -18.58 -16.85 2.35
CA ARG A 59 -17.62 -16.83 1.22
C ARG A 59 -16.58 -15.71 1.29
N TYR A 60 -16.81 -14.72 2.16
CA TYR A 60 -16.02 -13.50 2.24
C TYR A 60 -15.69 -13.19 3.70
N ASN A 61 -14.92 -14.08 4.33
CA ASN A 61 -14.23 -13.79 5.58
C ASN A 61 -12.86 -13.15 5.32
N VAL A 62 -12.36 -12.42 6.32
CA VAL A 62 -10.96 -11.93 6.32
C VAL A 62 -10.05 -13.16 6.24
N ILE A 63 -9.14 -13.18 5.27
CA ILE A 63 -8.19 -14.27 5.14
C ILE A 63 -7.17 -14.12 6.26
N LEU A 64 -6.98 -15.18 7.04
CA LEU A 64 -6.08 -15.19 8.18
C LEU A 64 -4.85 -16.03 7.88
N MET A 65 -3.70 -15.57 8.36
CA MET A 65 -2.49 -16.37 8.45
C MET A 65 -2.61 -17.37 9.60
N LYS A 66 -1.92 -18.50 9.46
CA LYS A 66 -1.85 -19.52 10.54
C LYS A 66 -1.14 -18.97 11.77
N ASP A 67 -0.06 -18.22 11.55
CA ASP A 67 0.78 -17.68 12.61
C ASP A 67 0.58 -16.17 12.75
N ARG A 68 0.49 -15.71 13.99
CA ARG A 68 0.40 -14.28 14.32
C ARG A 68 1.77 -13.65 14.29
N GLY A 69 1.94 -12.61 13.47
CA GLY A 69 3.15 -11.79 13.46
C GLY A 69 3.32 -10.99 14.76
N LYS A 70 4.57 -10.67 15.10
CA LYS A 70 4.96 -9.98 16.36
C LYS A 70 4.24 -8.63 16.59
N TYR A 71 3.80 -7.97 15.52
CA TYR A 71 3.28 -6.59 15.55
C TYR A 71 1.82 -6.47 15.11
N VAL A 72 1.09 -7.58 15.01
CA VAL A 72 -0.32 -7.57 14.56
C VAL A 72 -1.20 -8.22 15.60
N ASP A 73 -2.34 -7.60 15.95
CA ASP A 73 -3.31 -8.18 16.88
C ASP A 73 -4.18 -9.25 16.25
N TYR A 74 -4.50 -9.06 14.97
CA TYR A 74 -5.29 -9.96 14.17
C TYR A 74 -4.43 -10.44 12.98
N PRO A 75 -4.22 -11.75 12.78
CA PRO A 75 -3.26 -12.27 11.81
C PRO A 75 -3.85 -12.22 10.40
N VAL A 76 -4.11 -11.03 9.87
CA VAL A 76 -4.62 -10.85 8.49
C VAL A 76 -3.56 -11.26 7.48
N ASP A 77 -3.95 -12.09 6.52
CA ASP A 77 -3.12 -12.43 5.37
C ASP A 77 -3.26 -11.36 4.28
N PHE A 78 -2.42 -10.33 4.37
CA PHE A 78 -2.39 -9.23 3.41
C PHE A 78 -1.91 -9.68 2.02
N GLU A 79 -1.11 -10.75 1.93
CA GLU A 79 -0.67 -11.29 0.65
C GLU A 79 -1.84 -11.97 -0.08
N ALA A 80 -2.58 -12.82 0.63
CA ALA A 80 -3.78 -13.46 0.09
C ALA A 80 -4.87 -12.43 -0.26
N MET A 81 -5.06 -11.40 0.57
CA MET A 81 -5.93 -10.26 0.26
C MET A 81 -5.53 -9.60 -1.06
N THR A 82 -4.25 -9.28 -1.23
CA THR A 82 -3.72 -8.62 -2.43
C THR A 82 -3.92 -9.50 -3.66
N LYS A 83 -3.59 -10.79 -3.59
CA LYS A 83 -3.82 -11.75 -4.67
C LYS A 83 -5.28 -11.85 -5.10
N ARG A 84 -6.21 -11.76 -4.14
CA ARG A 84 -7.67 -11.80 -4.40
C ARG A 84 -8.17 -10.55 -5.11
N LEU A 85 -7.67 -9.38 -4.77
CA LEU A 85 -8.10 -8.10 -5.34
C LEU A 85 -7.42 -7.76 -6.66
N ALA A 86 -6.29 -8.38 -6.95
CA ALA A 86 -5.50 -8.02 -8.10
C ALA A 86 -6.03 -8.67 -9.40
N PHE A 87 -6.17 -7.85 -10.45
CA PHE A 87 -6.74 -8.27 -11.73
C PHE A 87 -5.83 -9.21 -12.55
N TRP A 88 -4.52 -9.17 -12.31
CA TRP A 88 -3.50 -9.98 -12.99
C TRP A 88 -3.65 -11.50 -12.85
N ASN A 89 -4.44 -12.00 -11.88
CA ASN A 89 -4.72 -13.43 -11.73
C ASN A 89 -6.11 -13.81 -12.27
N THR A 90 -6.70 -12.95 -13.09
CA THR A 90 -8.06 -13.12 -13.62
C THR A 90 -8.04 -13.05 -15.14
N LYS A 91 -9.18 -13.30 -15.78
CA LYS A 91 -9.35 -13.11 -17.23
C LYS A 91 -9.11 -11.67 -17.71
N LEU A 92 -8.92 -10.73 -16.78
CA LEU A 92 -8.63 -9.32 -17.04
C LEU A 92 -7.12 -9.01 -16.94
N GLU A 93 -6.24 -9.99 -16.77
CA GLU A 93 -4.80 -9.77 -16.57
C GLU A 93 -4.14 -8.90 -17.65
N ASN A 94 -4.56 -9.08 -18.91
CA ASN A 94 -4.02 -8.35 -20.07
C ASN A 94 -4.87 -7.11 -20.44
N ARG A 95 -5.85 -6.77 -19.61
CA ARG A 95 -6.74 -5.63 -19.81
C ARG A 95 -6.24 -4.48 -18.96
N ARG A 96 -5.45 -3.58 -19.54
CA ARG A 96 -5.17 -2.29 -18.92
C ARG A 96 -6.41 -1.41 -19.04
N VAL A 97 -7.24 -1.43 -18.00
CA VAL A 97 -8.32 -0.45 -17.85
C VAL A 97 -7.68 0.75 -17.16
N ASN A 98 -7.46 1.84 -17.90
CA ASN A 98 -7.07 3.09 -17.27
C ASN A 98 -8.28 3.56 -16.45
N ALA A 99 -8.18 3.46 -15.13
CA ALA A 99 -9.10 4.06 -14.17
C ALA A 99 -8.72 5.52 -13.94
#